data_AF-A0A7V1JJ57-F1
#
_entry.id   AF-A0A7V1JJ57-F1
#
_cell.length_a   1.000
_cell.length_b   1.000
_cell.length_c   1.000
_cell.angle_alpha   90.00
_cell.angle_beta   90.00
_cell.angle_gamma   90.00
#
_symmetry.space_group_name_H-M   'P 1'
#
loop_
_entity.id
_entity.type
_entity.pdbx_description
1 polymer ?
#
loop_
_entity_poly.entity_id
_entity_poly.type
_entity_poly.pdbx_seq_one_letter_code
_entity_poly.pdbx_strand_id
1 'polypeptide(L)'
;MYPAFLAVAELQEEKAAVRSNSWALETEKIHAGMYGAAKAAVEAGKDAEVGQVYVCPVCGWTGEGEPPDRCPLCGAKKEKFVAF
;
A
#
# COMPACT_ATOMS: atom_id res chain seq x y z
N MET A 1 5.08 -13.55 -1.82
CA MET A 1 4.12 -14.23 -0.93
C MET A 1 2.68 -14.11 -1.44
N TYR A 2 2.08 -12.92 -1.45
CA TYR A 2 0.66 -12.73 -1.76
C TYR A 2 0.14 -13.33 -3.08
N PRO A 3 0.90 -13.38 -4.21
CA PRO A 3 0.38 -14.02 -5.43
C PRO A 3 0.03 -15.50 -5.24
N ALA A 4 0.83 -16.24 -4.47
CA ALA A 4 0.55 -17.64 -4.17
C ALA A 4 -0.67 -17.79 -3.25
N PHE A 5 -0.81 -16.93 -2.23
CA PHE A 5 -1.96 -16.94 -1.33
C PHE A 5 -3.25 -16.53 -2.05
N LEU A 6 -3.17 -15.60 -2.99
CA LEU A 6 -4.30 -15.20 -3.84
C LEU A 6 -4.76 -16.38 -4.70
N ALA A 7 -3.85 -17.08 -5.37
CA ALA A 7 -4.19 -18.25 -6.19
C ALA A 7 -4.87 -19.37 -5.38
N VAL A 8 -4.39 -19.63 -4.15
CA VAL A 8 -5.03 -20.61 -3.25
C VAL A 8 -6.40 -20.13 -2.78
N ALA A 9 -6.53 -18.86 -2.40
CA ALA A 9 -7.81 -18.29 -1.96
C ALA A 9 -8.86 -18.29 -3.09
N GLU A 10 -8.44 -18.03 -4.33
CA GLU A 10 -9.31 -18.14 -5.52
C GLU A 10 -9.75 -19.59 -5.76
N LEU A 11 -8.82 -20.54 -5.70
CA LEU A 11 -9.11 -21.97 -5.85
C LEU A 11 -10.09 -22.49 -4.78
N GLN A 12 -10.01 -21.96 -3.56
CA GLN A 12 -10.87 -22.33 -2.44
C GLN A 12 -12.16 -21.48 -2.35
N GLU A 13 -12.36 -20.54 -3.29
CA GLU A 13 -13.49 -19.60 -3.30
C GLU A 13 -13.62 -18.74 -2.02
N GLU A 14 -12.51 -18.52 -1.32
CA GLU A 14 -12.45 -17.76 -0.07
C GLU A 14 -12.40 -16.25 -0.33
N LYS A 15 -13.54 -15.67 -0.67
CA LYS A 15 -13.69 -14.27 -1.12
C LYS A 15 -13.06 -13.23 -0.17
N ALA A 16 -13.13 -13.47 1.14
CA ALA A 16 -12.54 -12.56 2.11
C ALA A 16 -11.01 -12.58 2.04
N ALA A 17 -10.41 -13.77 1.87
CA ALA A 17 -8.97 -13.93 1.71
C ALA A 17 -8.49 -13.38 0.37
N VAL A 18 -9.22 -13.62 -0.73
CA VAL A 18 -8.94 -13.00 -2.04
C VAL A 18 -8.82 -11.48 -1.89
N ARG A 19 -9.83 -10.83 -1.30
CA ARG A 19 -9.83 -9.38 -1.11
C ARG A 19 -8.65 -8.89 -0.28
N SER A 20 -8.39 -9.48 0.88
CA SER A 20 -7.30 -9.05 1.76
C SER A 20 -5.93 -9.25 1.12
N ASN A 21 -5.72 -10.38 0.44
CA ASN A 21 -4.47 -10.67 -0.26
C ASN A 21 -4.25 -9.73 -1.45
N SER A 22 -5.30 -9.41 -2.22
CA SER A 22 -5.21 -8.43 -3.31
C SER A 22 -4.85 -7.04 -2.80
N TRP A 23 -5.50 -6.57 -1.74
CA TRP A 23 -5.20 -5.27 -1.14
C TRP A 23 -3.78 -5.17 -0.63
N ALA A 24 -3.32 -6.20 0.08
CA ALA A 24 -1.96 -6.24 0.58
C ALA A 24 -0.95 -6.30 -0.58
N LEU A 25 -1.16 -7.15 -1.59
CA LEU A 25 -0.28 -7.24 -2.76
C LEU A 25 -0.08 -5.89 -3.46
N GLU A 26 -1.17 -5.17 -3.75
CA GLU A 26 -1.06 -3.87 -4.42
C GLU A 26 -0.40 -2.81 -3.54
N THR A 27 -0.66 -2.85 -2.23
CA THR A 27 -0.02 -1.96 -1.27
C THR A 27 1.49 -2.22 -1.17
N GLU A 28 1.92 -3.48 -1.08
CA GLU A 28 3.35 -3.81 -0.95
C GLU A 28 4.18 -3.42 -2.18
N LYS A 29 3.57 -3.36 -3.37
CA LYS A 29 4.25 -2.83 -4.56
C LYS A 29 4.64 -1.36 -4.38
N ILE A 30 3.77 -0.57 -3.74
CA ILE A 30 4.05 0.83 -3.43
C ILE A 30 5.13 0.92 -2.37
N HIS A 31 5.02 0.14 -1.29
CA HIS A 31 6.03 0.09 -0.22
C HIS A 31 7.42 -0.28 -0.76
N ALA A 32 7.51 -1.26 -1.65
CA ALA A 32 8.78 -1.65 -2.26
C ALA A 32 9.43 -0.48 -3.03
N GLY A 33 8.63 0.32 -3.75
CA GLY A 33 9.09 1.53 -4.42
C GLY A 33 9.59 2.59 -3.43
N MET A 34 8.80 2.88 -2.40
CA MET A 34 9.15 3.87 -1.36
C MET A 34 10.43 3.49 -0.62
N TYR A 35 10.56 2.23 -0.18
CA TYR A 35 11.79 1.76 0.47
C TYR A 35 12.98 1.74 -0.48
N GLY A 36 12.77 1.45 -1.77
CA GLY A 36 13.82 1.56 -2.78
C GLY A 36 14.39 2.98 -2.87
N ALA A 37 13.51 3.99 -2.92
CA ALA A 37 13.90 5.41 -2.93
C ALA A 37 14.60 5.82 -1.63
N ALA A 38 14.04 5.45 -0.48
CA ALA A 38 14.62 5.74 0.83
C ALA A 38 16.02 5.11 0.98
N LYS A 39 16.18 3.85 0.57
CA LYS A 39 17.47 3.16 0.56
C LYS A 39 18.49 3.90 -0.31
N ALA A 40 18.12 4.31 -1.52
CA ALA A 40 19.02 5.03 -2.41
C ALA A 40 19.50 6.37 -1.82
N ALA A 41 18.63 7.09 -1.10
CA ALA A 41 19.02 8.31 -0.38
C ALA A 41 20.06 8.02 0.72
N VAL A 42 19.81 7.00 1.54
CA VAL A 42 20.71 6.58 2.62
C VAL A 42 22.06 6.11 2.08
N GLU A 43 22.08 5.33 1.00
CA GLU A 43 23.31 4.91 0.33
C GLU A 43 24.11 6.09 -0.24
N ALA A 44 23.44 7.20 -0.59
CA ALA A 44 24.08 8.45 -0.99
C ALA A 44 24.50 9.34 0.21
N GLY A 45 24.40 8.84 1.44
CA GLY A 45 24.76 9.57 2.66
C GLY A 45 23.77 10.68 3.04
N LYS A 46 22.52 10.59 2.57
CA LYS A 46 21.45 11.55 2.85
C LYS A 46 20.31 10.84 3.59
N ASP A 47 19.53 11.59 4.35
CA ASP A 47 18.25 11.07 4.81
C ASP A 47 17.25 11.01 3.64
N ALA A 48 16.24 10.15 3.75
CA ALA A 48 15.16 10.10 2.78
C ALA A 48 14.26 11.33 2.95
N GLU A 49 14.15 12.14 1.90
CA GLU A 49 13.13 13.19 1.86
C GLU A 49 11.77 12.54 1.63
N VAL A 50 10.99 12.41 2.71
CA VAL A 50 9.63 11.87 2.69
C VAL A 50 8.69 12.99 3.12
N GLY A 51 7.78 13.38 2.23
CA GLY A 51 6.68 14.29 2.52
C GLY A 51 5.63 13.67 3.45
N GLN A 52 4.49 14.34 3.57
CA GLN A 52 3.37 13.82 4.37
C GLN A 52 2.88 12.49 3.80
N VAL A 53 2.78 11.48 4.65
CA VAL A 53 2.37 10.12 4.24
C VAL A 53 0.92 9.89 4.66
N TYR A 54 0.13 9.34 3.75
CA TYR A 54 -1.26 8.98 3.99
C TYR A 54 -1.48 7.48 3.86
N VAL A 55 -2.12 6.89 4.87
CA VAL A 55 -2.42 5.46 4.94
C VAL A 55 -3.93 5.24 5.00
N CYS A 56 -4.45 4.38 4.12
CA CYS A 56 -5.85 3.96 4.16
C CYS A 56 -6.08 2.96 5.29
N PRO A 57 -6.90 3.27 6.31
CA PRO A 57 -7.12 2.36 7.44
C PRO A 57 -7.96 1.12 7.09
N VAL A 58 -8.48 1.03 5.87
CA VAL A 58 -9.33 -0.08 5.41
C VAL A 58 -8.52 -1.16 4.70
N CYS A 59 -7.61 -0.77 3.82
CA CYS A 59 -6.89 -1.71 2.94
C CYS A 59 -5.37 -1.53 2.95
N GLY A 60 -4.85 -0.54 3.69
CA GLY A 60 -3.42 -0.30 3.82
C GLY A 60 -2.78 0.51 2.70
N TRP A 61 -3.51 0.97 1.67
CA TRP A 61 -2.92 1.82 0.61
C TRP A 61 -2.13 2.97 1.24
N THR A 62 -0.91 3.17 0.76
CA THR A 62 0.03 4.18 1.25
C THR A 62 0.41 5.10 0.10
N GLY A 63 0.46 6.40 0.35
CA GLY A 63 0.93 7.39 -0.61
C GLY A 63 1.55 8.59 0.07
N GLU A 64 2.42 9.29 -0.66
CA GLU A 64 3.09 10.52 -0.21
C GLU A 64 2.50 11.75 -0.91
N GLY A 65 2.39 12.86 -0.20
CA GLY A 65 1.81 14.10 -0.70
C GLY A 65 0.29 14.11 -0.55
N GLU A 66 -0.44 14.72 -1.49
CA GLU A 66 -1.89 14.84 -1.37
C GLU A 66 -2.61 13.50 -1.67
N PRO A 67 -3.47 12.98 -0.78
CA PRO A 67 -4.15 11.73 -1.03
C PRO A 67 -5.29 11.91 -2.05
N PRO A 68 -5.65 10.85 -2.80
CA PRO A 68 -6.76 10.90 -3.75
C PRO A 68 -8.10 11.06 -3.03
N ASP A 69 -9.11 11.58 -3.75
CA ASP A 69 -10.47 11.72 -3.22
C ASP A 69 -11.08 10.38 -2.77
N ARG A 70 -10.65 9.29 -3.41
CA ARG A 70 -11.00 7.93 -3.05
C ARG A 70 -9.78 7.03 -3.13
N CYS A 71 -9.66 6.14 -2.15
CA CYS A 71 -8.64 5.09 -2.15
C CYS A 71 -8.76 4.24 -3.42
N PRO A 72 -7.67 4.10 -4.20
CA PRO A 72 -7.71 3.39 -5.48
C PRO A 72 -7.90 1.88 -5.32
N LEU A 73 -7.70 1.33 -4.12
CA LEU A 73 -7.83 -0.11 -3.86
C LEU A 73 -9.20 -0.51 -3.29
N CYS A 74 -9.76 0.28 -2.38
CA CYS A 74 -11.01 -0.08 -1.68
C CYS A 74 -12.13 0.96 -1.79
N GLY A 75 -11.86 2.14 -2.39
CA GLY A 75 -12.86 3.20 -2.58
C GLY A 75 -13.22 4.01 -1.33
N ALA A 76 -12.51 3.82 -0.20
CA ALA A 76 -12.65 4.64 0.99
C ALA A 76 -12.44 6.13 0.65
N LYS A 77 -13.24 7.03 1.23
CA LYS A 77 -13.15 8.46 0.97
C LYS A 77 -11.91 9.10 1.59
N LYS A 78 -11.45 10.23 1.02
CA LYS A 78 -10.26 10.99 1.44
C LYS A 78 -10.20 11.28 2.94
N GLU A 79 -11.34 11.57 3.55
CA GLU A 79 -11.41 11.96 4.97
C GLU A 79 -11.09 10.81 5.92
N LYS A 80 -11.00 9.57 5.41
CA LYS A 80 -10.63 8.40 6.21
C LYS A 80 -9.12 8.14 6.24
N PHE A 81 -8.32 8.77 5.38
CA PHE A 81 -6.87 8.52 5.43
C PHE A 81 -6.26 9.03 6.73
N VAL A 82 -5.32 8.26 7.26
CA VAL A 82 -4.50 8.66 8.40
C VAL A 82 -3.22 9.30 7.88
N ALA A 83 -2.91 10.51 8.35
CA ALA A 83 -1.72 11.26 7.96
C ALA A 83 -0.58 11.06 8.96
N PHE A 84 0.65 11.00 8.46
CA PHE A 84 1.91 10.89 9.20
C PHE A 84 2.92 11.91 8.68
#